data_AF-A0A8T7HTB1-F1
#
_entry.id   AF-A0A8T7HTB1-F1
#
_cell.length_a   1.000
_cell.length_b   1.000
_cell.length_c   1.000
_cell.angle_alpha   90.00
_cell.angle_beta   90.00
_cell.angle_gamma   90.00
#
_symmetry.space_group_name_H-M   'P 1'
#
loop_
_entity.id
_entity.type
_entity.pdbx_description
1 polymer ?
#
loop_
_entity_poly.entity_id
_entity_poly.type
_entity_poly.pdbx_seq_one_letter_code
_entity_poly.pdbx_strand_id
1 'polypeptide(L)' 'MASEKMVDRVKRIMKEPEHIRNIAICAHIDHGKTTFSDNLLSGAGMLSEDLAGKACV' A
#
# COMPACT_ATOMS: atom_id res chain seq x y z
N MET A 1 4.03 22.87 -11.69
CA MET A 1 3.51 21.56 -12.14
C MET A 1 2.70 21.00 -11.00
N ALA A 2 1.37 21.01 -11.10
CA ALA A 2 0.50 20.58 -10.00
C ALA A 2 0.71 19.07 -9.75
N SER A 3 0.90 18.69 -8.48
CA SER A 3 0.98 17.28 -8.06
C SER A 3 -0.28 16.53 -8.50
N GLU A 4 -0.13 15.48 -9.31
CA GLU A 4 -1.24 14.58 -9.65
C GLU A 4 -1.79 13.98 -8.34
N LYS A 5 -3.11 14.06 -8.14
CA LYS A 5 -3.73 13.44 -6.96
C LYS A 5 -3.68 11.92 -7.14
N MET A 6 -3.40 11.19 -6.06
CA MET A 6 -3.30 9.72 -6.08
C MET A 6 -4.54 9.05 -6.71
N VAL A 7 -5.73 9.59 -6.45
CA VAL A 7 -6.99 9.11 -7.02
C VAL A 7 -6.99 9.18 -8.55
N ASP A 8 -6.47 10.26 -9.12
CA ASP A 8 -6.44 10.47 -10.57
C ASP A 8 -5.45 9.52 -11.24
N ARG A 9 -4.30 9.30 -10.60
CA ARG A 9 -3.31 8.30 -11.01
C ARG A 9 -3.89 6.88 -11.00
N VAL A 10 -4.62 6.51 -9.95
CA VAL A 10 -5.26 5.18 -9.84
C VAL A 10 -6.30 5.00 -10.94
N LYS A 11 -7.17 6.00 -11.19
CA LYS A 11 -8.18 5.93 -12.26
C LYS A 11 -7.59 5.73 -13.66
N ARG A 12 -6.39 6.28 -13.91
CA ARG A 12 -5.66 6.07 -15.16
C ARG A 12 -5.16 4.63 -15.28
N ILE A 13 -4.45 4.14 -14.27
CA ILE A 13 -3.85 2.78 -14.24
C ILE A 13 -4.93 1.69 -14.25
N MET A 14 -6.12 1.94 -13.69
CA MET A 14 -7.24 1.00 -13.73
C MET A 14 -7.66 0.58 -15.15
N LYS A 15 -7.29 1.35 -16.19
CA LYS A 15 -7.58 1.03 -17.59
C LYS A 15 -6.52 0.15 -18.27
N GLU A 16 -5.39 -0.12 -17.61
CA GLU A 16 -4.24 -0.87 -18.13
C GLU A 16 -3.98 -2.11 -17.26
N PRO A 17 -4.75 -3.20 -17.44
CA PRO A 17 -4.67 -4.38 -16.56
C PRO A 17 -3.29 -5.04 -16.53
N GLU A 18 -2.46 -4.89 -17.58
CA GLU A 18 -1.09 -5.42 -17.62
C GLU A 18 -0.18 -4.88 -16.49
N HIS A 19 -0.55 -3.76 -15.88
CA HIS A 19 0.19 -3.11 -14.81
C HIS A 19 -0.40 -3.36 -13.41
N ILE A 20 -1.51 -4.09 -13.30
CA ILE A 20 -2.16 -4.40 -12.02
C ILE A 20 -1.60 -5.71 -11.46
N ARG A 21 -1.23 -5.72 -10.17
CA ARG A 21 -0.76 -6.93 -9.45
C ARG A 21 -1.61 -7.14 -8.22
N ASN A 22 -2.48 -8.15 -8.28
CA ASN A 22 -3.28 -8.57 -7.12
C ASN A 22 -2.42 -9.51 -6.26
N ILE A 23 -2.02 -9.03 -5.07
CA ILE A 23 -1.18 -9.77 -4.13
C ILE A 23 -1.88 -9.93 -2.79
N ALA A 24 -1.55 -10.99 -2.06
CA ALA A 24 -2.00 -11.24 -0.70
C ALA A 24 -0.81 -11.65 0.19
N ILE A 25 -0.80 -11.20 1.44
CA ILE A 25 0.22 -11.53 2.43
C ILE A 25 -0.40 -12.49 3.45
N CYS A 26 0.15 -13.71 3.54
CA CYS A 26 -0.31 -14.75 4.45
C CYS A 26 0.85 -15.21 5.34
N ALA A 27 0.63 -15.28 6.66
CA ALA A 27 1.58 -15.82 7.62
C ALA A 27 0.86 -16.25 8.91
N HIS A 28 1.54 -17.04 9.74
CA HIS A 28 1.05 -17.47 11.04
C HIS A 28 0.83 -16.28 12.00
N ILE A 29 0.09 -16.49 13.09
CA ILE A 29 -0.11 -15.46 14.14
C ILE A 29 1.24 -14.93 14.62
N ASP A 30 1.30 -13.63 14.93
CA ASP A 30 2.50 -12.91 15.40
C ASP A 30 3.71 -12.86 14.43
N HIS A 31 3.54 -13.25 13.17
CA HIS A 31 4.61 -13.14 12.16
C HIS A 31 4.68 -11.75 11.47
N GLY A 32 4.09 -10.71 12.06
CA GLY A 32 4.24 -9.34 11.56
C GLY A 32 3.61 -9.04 10.19
N LYS A 33 2.52 -9.73 9.81
CA LYS A 33 1.79 -9.50 8.54
C LYS A 33 1.42 -8.02 8.35
N THR A 34 0.79 -7.44 9.37
CA THR A 34 0.34 -6.04 9.37
C THR A 34 1.53 -5.08 9.33
N THR A 35 2.56 -5.35 10.12
CA THR A 35 3.81 -4.56 10.11
C THR A 35 4.47 -4.55 8.73
N PHE A 36 4.50 -5.70 8.05
CA PHE A 36 5.06 -5.83 6.71
C PHE A 36 4.24 -5.07 5.66
N SER A 37 2.91 -5.20 5.66
CA SER A 37 2.05 -4.46 4.72
C SER A 37 2.11 -2.96 4.93
N ASP A 38 2.16 -2.50 6.17
CA ASP A 38 2.19 -1.08 6.50
C ASP A 38 3.51 -0.42 6.06
N ASN A 39 4.64 -1.10 6.28
CA ASN A 39 5.94 -0.63 5.82
C ASN A 39 6.01 -0.53 4.29
N LEU A 40 5.38 -1.47 3.58
CA LEU A 40 5.28 -1.42 2.11
C LEU A 40 4.47 -0.21 1.63
N LEU A 41 3.34 0.08 2.28
CA LEU A 41 2.50 1.25 1.97
C LEU A 41 3.21 2.57 2.30
N SER A 42 3.97 2.60 3.40
CA SER A 42 4.78 3.76 3.78
C SER A 42 5.90 4.02 2.79
N GLY A 43 6.65 3.00 2.40
CA GLY A 43 7.70 3.11 1.38
C GLY A 43 7.16 3.49 -0.01
N ALA A 44 5.91 3.16 -0.31
CA ALA A 44 5.20 3.60 -1.51
C ALA A 44 4.67 5.04 -1.43
N GLY A 45 4.82 5.72 -0.28
CA GLY A 45 4.28 7.06 -0.03
C GLY A 45 2.75 7.10 0.06
N MET A 46 2.10 5.96 0.32
CA MET A 46 0.64 5.84 0.41
C MET A 46 0.13 5.89 1.86
N LEU A 47 1.01 5.71 2.83
CA LEU A 47 0.73 5.78 4.27
C LEU A 47 1.84 6.63 4.94
N SER A 48 1.50 7.39 5.98
CA SER A 48 2.51 8.13 6.75
C SER A 48 3.33 7.17 7.62
N GLU A 49 4.64 7.40 7.73
CA GLU A 49 5.55 6.63 8.59
C GLU A 49 5.05 6.55 10.04
N ASP A 50 4.41 7.61 10.54
CA ASP A 50 3.85 7.66 11.89
C ASP A 50 2.69 6.68 12.13
N LEU A 51 1.99 6.26 11.07
CA LEU A 51 0.89 5.30 11.13
C LEU A 51 1.35 3.88 10.76
N ALA A 52 2.50 3.75 10.11
CA ALA A 52 2.99 2.47 9.63
C ALA A 52 3.39 1.54 10.79
N GLY A 53 2.81 0.34 10.86
CA GLY A 53 3.18 -0.69 11.82
C GLY A 53 2.64 -0.47 13.24
N LYS A 54 1.83 0.57 13.47
CA LYS A 54 1.17 0.85 14.77
C LYS A 54 -0.25 0.30 14.86
N ALA A 55 -0.78 -0.29 13.78
CA ALA A 55 -2.05 -0.99 13.78
C ALA A 55 -1.91 -2.37 14.47
N CYS A 56 -1.63 -2.35 15.77
CA CYS A 56 -1.78 -3.51 16.65
C CYS A 56 -3.23 -3.54 17.13
N VAL A 57 -4.11 -4.23 16.40
CA VAL A 57 -5.43 -4.66 16.88
C VAL A 57 -5.53 -6.17 16.75
#